data_AF-A0A7W8X9G6-F1
#
_entry.id   AF-A0A7W8X9G6-F1
#
_cell.length_a   1.000
_cell.length_b   1.000
_cell.length_c   1.000
_cell.angle_alpha   90.00
_cell.angle_beta   90.00
_cell.angle_gamma   90.00
#
_symmetry.space_group_name_H-M   'P 1'
#
loop_
_entity.id
_entity.type
_entity.pdbx_description
1 polymer ?
#
loop_
_entity_poly.entity_id
_entity_poly.type
_entity_poly.pdbx_seq_one_letter_code
_entity_poly.pdbx_strand_id
1 'polypeptide(L)'
;MSRVSCRTLGESSLTLSGKFPGSTLAGALAPVMLPDGTQDLYIQPSKFHLQFAADVSDDKAALMASAQRPVAQAALVEPSGAASWKLLPSYMIYGSADRNIPPAVMQFMAERAHAAKTVVVDGASHALMVSHPGEVTALIEVAASAR
;
A
#
# COMPACT_ATOMS: atom_id res chain seq x y z
N MET A 1 -6.31 -9.18 13.41
CA MET A 1 -6.39 -8.03 12.48
C MET A 1 -5.82 -6.80 13.17
N SER A 2 -4.53 -6.51 12.99
CA SER A 2 -3.92 -5.30 13.56
C SER A 2 -4.28 -4.11 12.66
N ARG A 3 -5.15 -3.21 13.12
CA ARG A 3 -5.63 -2.05 12.36
C ARG A 3 -4.65 -0.88 12.51
N VAL A 4 -3.59 -0.89 11.70
CA VAL A 4 -2.73 0.30 11.50
C VAL A 4 -3.12 0.89 10.16
N SER A 5 -4.11 1.79 10.17
CA SER A 5 -4.55 2.52 8.99
C SER A 5 -4.72 3.98 9.38
N CYS A 6 -4.02 4.90 8.69
CA CYS A 6 -4.20 6.34 8.87
C CYS A 6 -5.55 6.87 8.33
N ARG A 7 -6.48 6.00 7.91
CA ARG A 7 -7.81 6.40 7.43
C ARG A 7 -8.67 6.95 8.59
N THR A 8 -9.53 7.92 8.30
CA THR A 8 -10.55 8.40 9.24
C THR A 8 -11.90 7.70 9.03
N LEU A 9 -12.81 7.86 10.00
CA LEU A 9 -14.14 7.25 9.96
C LEU A 9 -14.83 7.54 8.62
N GLY A 10 -15.25 6.49 7.91
CA GLY A 10 -15.94 6.59 6.63
C GLY A 10 -15.04 6.64 5.39
N GLU A 11 -13.72 6.83 5.50
CA GLU A 11 -12.81 6.83 4.35
C GLU A 11 -12.49 5.40 3.88
N SER A 12 -12.41 5.20 2.56
CA SER A 12 -11.94 3.95 1.95
C SER A 12 -10.54 4.09 1.33
N SER A 13 -9.89 2.96 1.05
CA SER A 13 -8.57 2.96 0.41
C SER A 13 -8.62 3.53 -1.00
N LEU A 14 -9.70 3.26 -1.74
CA LEU A 14 -9.88 3.73 -3.11
C LEU A 14 -10.07 5.25 -3.16
N THR A 15 -10.93 5.81 -2.29
CA THR A 15 -11.16 7.26 -2.25
C THR A 15 -9.89 8.02 -1.87
N LEU A 16 -9.09 7.46 -0.96
CA LEU A 16 -7.88 8.10 -0.50
C LEU A 16 -6.76 8.06 -1.55
N SER A 17 -6.61 6.93 -2.25
CA SER A 17 -5.61 6.77 -3.32
C SER A 17 -5.92 7.67 -4.53
N GLY A 18 -7.19 7.98 -4.78
CA GLY A 18 -7.63 8.91 -5.82
C GLY A 18 -7.58 10.39 -5.44
N LYS A 19 -7.23 10.73 -4.19
CA LYS A 19 -7.24 12.12 -3.70
C LYS A 19 -6.15 13.00 -4.33
N PHE A 20 -5.03 12.39 -4.73
CA PHE A 20 -3.91 13.07 -5.38
C PHE A 20 -3.57 12.36 -6.70
N PRO A 21 -3.06 13.08 -7.71
CA PRO A 21 -2.59 12.45 -8.94
C PRO A 21 -1.38 11.55 -8.67
N GLY A 22 -1.17 10.55 -9.54
CA GLY A 22 0.06 9.73 -9.55
C GLY A 22 -0.18 8.21 -9.57
N SER A 23 -1.37 7.74 -9.22
CA SER A 23 -1.67 6.30 -9.26
C SER A 23 -1.98 5.88 -10.69
N THR A 24 -1.30 4.83 -11.16
CA THR A 24 -1.61 4.17 -12.46
C THR A 24 -2.30 2.82 -12.28
N LEU A 25 -2.58 2.42 -11.03
CA LEU A 25 -3.07 1.10 -10.68
C LEU A 25 -4.36 0.72 -11.42
N ALA A 26 -5.30 1.66 -11.55
CA ALA A 26 -6.57 1.41 -12.23
C ALA A 26 -6.39 0.86 -13.66
N GLY A 27 -5.37 1.30 -14.39
CA GLY A 27 -5.05 0.81 -15.74
C GLY A 27 -4.32 -0.54 -15.77
N ALA A 28 -3.86 -1.02 -14.62
CA ALA A 28 -3.15 -2.29 -14.48
C ALA A 28 -4.02 -3.43 -13.92
N LEU A 29 -5.19 -3.11 -13.37
CA LEU A 29 -6.10 -4.08 -12.79
C LEU A 29 -6.93 -4.81 -13.86
N ALA A 30 -7.32 -6.04 -13.55
CA ALA A 30 -8.31 -6.83 -14.25
C ALA A 30 -9.27 -7.45 -13.21
N PRO A 31 -10.59 -7.49 -13.47
CA PRO A 31 -11.55 -8.09 -12.57
C PRO A 31 -11.43 -9.62 -12.59
N VAL A 32 -11.66 -10.24 -11.44
CA VAL A 32 -11.84 -11.69 -11.27
C VAL A 32 -13.24 -11.90 -10.69
N MET A 33 -14.16 -12.40 -11.51
CA MET A 33 -15.53 -12.64 -11.08
C MET A 33 -15.60 -13.85 -10.15
N LEU A 34 -16.28 -13.68 -9.02
CA LEU A 34 -16.51 -14.75 -8.05
C LEU A 34 -17.90 -15.39 -8.25
N PRO A 35 -18.10 -16.64 -7.78
CA PRO A 35 -19.39 -17.34 -7.93
C PRO A 35 -20.57 -16.64 -7.24
N ASP A 36 -20.30 -15.82 -6.22
CA ASP A 36 -21.31 -15.04 -5.49
C ASP A 36 -21.71 -13.73 -6.20
N GLY A 37 -21.17 -13.48 -7.40
CA GLY A 37 -21.44 -12.28 -8.19
C GLY A 37 -20.60 -11.07 -7.78
N THR A 38 -19.75 -11.18 -6.75
CA THR A 38 -18.76 -10.15 -6.42
C THR A 38 -17.53 -10.27 -7.31
N GLN A 39 -16.62 -9.29 -7.21
CA GLN A 39 -15.37 -9.32 -7.96
C GLN A 39 -14.18 -8.99 -7.08
N ASP A 40 -13.10 -9.71 -7.35
CA ASP A 40 -11.77 -9.34 -6.91
C ASP A 40 -11.04 -8.58 -8.03
N LEU A 41 -9.95 -7.92 -7.67
CA LEU A 41 -9.10 -7.19 -8.59
C LEU A 41 -7.70 -7.81 -8.59
N TYR A 42 -7.15 -7.98 -9.78
CA TYR A 42 -5.87 -8.60 -10.00
C TYR A 42 -4.99 -7.69 -10.84
N ILE A 43 -3.74 -7.43 -10.42
CA ILE A 43 -2.79 -6.73 -11.30
C ILE A 43 -2.40 -7.69 -12.41
N GLN A 44 -2.63 -7.31 -13.67
CA GLN A 44 -2.32 -8.13 -14.84
C GLN A 44 -0.85 -8.60 -14.79
N PRO A 45 -0.53 -9.90 -14.99
CA PRO A 45 0.83 -10.40 -14.81
C PRO A 45 1.87 -9.66 -15.64
N SER A 46 1.52 -9.30 -16.89
CA SER A 46 2.38 -8.54 -17.80
C SER A 46 2.66 -7.11 -17.36
N LYS A 47 1.86 -6.55 -16.44
CA LYS A 47 2.02 -5.21 -15.88
C LYS A 47 2.56 -5.23 -14.45
N PHE A 48 2.55 -6.40 -13.78
CA PHE A 48 2.84 -6.53 -12.36
C PHE A 48 4.19 -5.94 -11.99
N HIS A 49 5.24 -6.29 -12.73
CA HIS A 49 6.60 -5.87 -12.41
C HIS A 49 6.71 -4.34 -12.37
N LEU A 50 6.37 -3.66 -13.47
CA LEU A 50 6.43 -2.19 -13.56
C LEU A 50 5.42 -1.48 -12.66
N GLN A 51 4.30 -2.11 -12.32
CA GLN A 51 3.25 -1.48 -11.51
C GLN A 51 3.53 -1.61 -10.00
N PHE A 52 3.96 -2.78 -9.53
CA PHE A 52 4.02 -3.15 -8.11
C PHE A 52 5.46 -3.29 -7.58
N ALA A 53 6.40 -3.75 -8.40
CA ALA A 53 7.73 -4.20 -7.96
C ALA A 53 8.86 -3.67 -8.85
N ALA A 54 8.76 -2.44 -9.35
CA ALA A 54 9.60 -1.92 -10.43
C ALA A 54 11.11 -1.85 -10.08
N ASP A 55 11.44 -1.90 -8.79
CA ASP A 55 12.79 -1.88 -8.21
C ASP A 55 13.30 -3.29 -7.83
N VAL A 56 12.55 -4.34 -8.14
CA VAL A 56 12.90 -5.74 -7.91
C VAL A 56 13.39 -6.38 -9.22
N SER A 57 14.30 -7.36 -9.14
CA SER A 57 14.77 -8.14 -10.30
C SER A 57 13.63 -8.89 -11.01
N ASP A 58 13.71 -9.03 -12.33
CA ASP A 58 12.72 -9.71 -13.18
C ASP A 58 12.26 -11.07 -12.64
N ASP A 59 13.19 -11.96 -12.27
CA ASP A 59 12.88 -13.30 -11.77
C ASP A 59 12.01 -13.28 -10.50
N LYS A 60 12.37 -12.40 -9.56
CA LYS A 60 11.62 -12.20 -8.32
C LYS A 60 10.26 -11.56 -8.60
N ALA A 61 10.20 -10.56 -9.49
CA ALA A 61 8.94 -9.93 -9.86
C ALA A 61 7.99 -10.90 -10.58
N ALA A 62 8.52 -11.79 -11.43
CA ALA A 62 7.76 -12.84 -12.08
C ALA A 62 7.21 -13.86 -11.07
N LEU A 63 8.04 -14.28 -10.11
CA LEU A 63 7.59 -15.14 -9.01
C LEU A 63 6.48 -14.46 -8.20
N MET A 64 6.66 -13.19 -7.82
CA MET A 64 5.65 -12.41 -7.10
C MET A 64 4.35 -12.27 -7.90
N ALA A 65 4.44 -12.01 -9.21
CA ALA A 65 3.28 -11.92 -10.09
C ALA A 65 2.50 -13.24 -10.16
N SER A 66 3.21 -14.38 -10.15
CA SER A 66 2.58 -15.72 -10.15
C SER A 66 1.95 -16.08 -8.81
N ALA A 67 2.50 -15.55 -7.71
CA ALA A 67 2.04 -15.80 -6.34
C ALA A 67 0.98 -14.79 -5.85
N GLN A 68 0.72 -13.73 -6.63
CA GLN A 68 -0.30 -12.73 -6.30
C GLN A 68 -1.66 -13.42 -6.12
N ARG A 69 -2.38 -13.02 -5.07
CA ARG A 69 -3.80 -13.34 -4.93
C ARG A 69 -4.63 -12.10 -5.28
N PRO A 70 -5.78 -12.26 -5.96
CA PRO A 70 -6.71 -11.16 -6.18
C PRO A 70 -7.10 -10.49 -4.85
N VAL A 71 -7.25 -9.17 -4.86
CA VAL A 71 -7.77 -8.41 -3.72
C VAL A 71 -9.27 -8.21 -3.88
N ALA A 72 -10.05 -8.47 -2.82
CA ALA A 72 -11.48 -8.20 -2.86
C ALA A 72 -11.75 -6.72 -3.14
N GLN A 73 -12.54 -6.41 -4.18
CA GLN A 73 -12.91 -5.02 -4.48
C GLN A 73 -13.59 -4.37 -3.27
N ALA A 74 -14.44 -5.15 -2.57
CA ALA A 74 -15.12 -4.71 -1.37
C ALA A 74 -14.14 -4.14 -0.32
N ALA A 75 -12.96 -4.74 -0.15
CA ALA A 75 -11.96 -4.28 0.82
C ALA A 75 -11.34 -2.92 0.45
N LEU A 76 -11.37 -2.54 -0.83
CA LEU A 76 -10.86 -1.23 -1.29
C LEU A 76 -11.88 -0.10 -1.07
N VAL A 77 -13.18 -0.44 -1.12
CA VAL A 77 -14.29 0.51 -0.93
C VAL A 77 -14.86 0.49 0.48
N GLU A 78 -14.48 -0.49 1.31
CA GLU A 78 -14.93 -0.62 2.69
C GLU A 78 -14.61 0.65 3.49
N PRO A 79 -15.62 1.27 4.13
CA PRO A 79 -15.40 2.43 4.98
C PRO A 79 -14.60 2.06 6.22
N SER A 80 -13.61 2.88 6.55
CA SER A 80 -12.82 2.69 7.77
C SER A 80 -13.63 2.98 9.02
N GLY A 81 -13.34 2.21 10.08
CA GLY A 81 -13.84 2.48 11.43
C GLY A 81 -13.14 3.66 12.11
N ALA A 82 -13.22 3.71 13.44
CA ALA A 82 -12.55 4.75 14.23
C ALA A 82 -11.03 4.80 13.95
N ALA A 83 -10.51 6.02 13.84
CA ALA A 83 -9.11 6.30 13.54
C ALA A 83 -8.18 5.88 14.71
N SER A 84 -7.53 4.72 14.60
CA SER A 84 -6.62 4.20 15.63
C SER A 84 -5.39 5.07 15.85
N TRP A 85 -4.94 5.79 14.81
CA TRP A 85 -3.81 6.72 14.87
C TRP A 85 -4.00 7.90 15.84
N LYS A 86 -5.24 8.16 16.28
CA LYS A 86 -5.51 9.15 17.34
C LYS A 86 -5.13 8.66 18.73
N LEU A 87 -4.96 7.35 18.90
CA LEU A 87 -4.71 6.70 20.19
C LEU A 87 -3.35 6.01 20.25
N LEU A 88 -2.79 5.63 19.10
CA LEU A 88 -1.54 4.88 19.00
C LEU A 88 -0.52 5.67 18.17
N PRO A 89 0.77 5.67 18.55
CA PRO A 89 1.84 6.19 17.72
C PRO A 89 1.79 5.57 16.32
N SER A 90 1.96 6.42 15.31
CA SER A 90 1.94 6.00 13.90
C SER A 90 3.34 6.07 13.31
N TYR A 91 3.69 5.09 12.49
CA TYR A 91 4.95 5.02 11.77
C TYR A 91 4.64 4.75 10.30
N MET A 92 5.36 5.40 9.39
CA MET A 92 5.09 5.30 7.96
C MET A 92 6.39 5.06 7.19
N ILE A 93 6.36 4.13 6.23
CA ILE A 93 7.42 3.96 5.23
C ILE A 93 6.79 3.79 3.86
N TYR A 94 7.35 4.46 2.85
CA TYR A 94 6.90 4.34 1.47
C TYR A 94 8.01 4.67 0.45
N GLY A 95 7.84 4.17 -0.77
CA GLY A 95 8.73 4.46 -1.89
C GLY A 95 8.30 5.72 -2.65
N SER A 96 9.26 6.54 -3.08
CA SER A 96 8.97 7.77 -3.84
C SER A 96 8.49 7.49 -5.28
N ALA A 97 8.62 6.26 -5.77
CA ALA A 97 8.18 5.83 -7.10
C ALA A 97 6.99 4.84 -7.06
N ASP A 98 6.26 4.77 -5.93
CA ASP A 98 5.06 3.94 -5.82
C ASP A 98 3.96 4.41 -6.80
N ARG A 99 3.56 3.50 -7.69
CA ARG A 99 2.52 3.70 -8.73
C ARG A 99 1.15 3.19 -8.31
N ASN A 100 1.07 2.47 -7.19
CA ASN A 100 -0.17 1.96 -6.62
C ASN A 100 -0.80 3.02 -5.73
N ILE A 101 -0.05 3.46 -4.72
CA ILE A 101 -0.45 4.49 -3.78
C ILE A 101 0.49 5.68 -4.01
N PRO A 102 -0.01 6.84 -4.45
CA PRO A 102 0.85 7.99 -4.71
C PRO A 102 1.62 8.42 -3.46
N PRO A 103 2.91 8.77 -3.56
CA PRO A 103 3.69 9.29 -2.43
C PRO A 103 3.03 10.47 -1.71
N ALA A 104 2.35 11.35 -2.45
CA ALA A 104 1.60 12.47 -1.90
C ALA A 104 0.45 12.03 -0.97
N VAL A 105 -0.23 10.92 -1.28
CA VAL A 105 -1.26 10.33 -0.41
C VAL A 105 -0.62 9.84 0.88
N MET A 106 0.51 9.13 0.80
CA MET A 106 1.19 8.56 1.96
C MET A 106 1.79 9.65 2.86
N GLN A 107 2.34 10.71 2.27
CA GLN A 107 2.76 11.90 2.99
C GLN A 107 1.59 12.55 3.73
N PHE A 108 0.48 12.83 3.03
CA PHE A 108 -0.73 13.39 3.64
C PHE A 108 -1.23 12.54 4.82
N MET A 109 -1.21 11.22 4.66
CA MET A 109 -1.62 10.29 5.72
C MET A 109 -0.66 10.30 6.92
N ALA A 110 0.64 10.41 6.69
CA ALA A 110 1.64 10.48 7.74
C ALA A 110 1.53 11.80 8.54
N GLU A 111 1.37 12.93 7.84
CA GLU A 111 1.18 14.25 8.44
C GLU A 111 -0.12 14.30 9.26
N ARG A 112 -1.23 13.82 8.67
CA ARG A 112 -2.53 13.76 9.35
C ARG A 112 -2.49 12.95 10.63
N ALA A 113 -1.72 11.87 10.65
CA ALA A 113 -1.59 10.99 11.79
C ALA A 113 -0.54 11.44 12.80
N HIS A 114 0.15 12.57 12.57
CA HIS A 114 1.30 13.00 13.36
C HIS A 114 2.31 11.86 13.56
N ALA A 115 2.66 11.18 12.45
CA ALA A 115 3.53 10.02 12.51
C ALA A 115 4.82 10.32 13.28
N ALA A 116 5.14 9.47 14.26
CA ALA A 116 6.34 9.57 15.08
C ALA A 116 7.62 9.44 14.23
N LYS A 117 7.55 8.68 13.13
CA LYS A 117 8.59 8.62 12.12
C LYS A 117 8.00 8.29 10.75
N THR A 118 8.47 9.01 9.74
CA THR A 118 8.19 8.76 8.33
C THR A 118 9.50 8.50 7.60
N VAL A 119 9.59 7.41 6.86
CA VAL A 119 10.73 7.05 6.02
C VAL A 119 10.29 7.06 4.56
N VAL A 120 10.97 7.84 3.73
CA VAL A 120 10.74 7.84 2.28
C VAL A 120 11.97 7.20 1.64
N VAL A 121 11.77 6.10 0.93
CA VAL A 121 12.84 5.41 0.19
C VAL A 121 12.83 5.92 -1.24
N ASP A 122 13.88 6.63 -1.63
CA ASP A 122 13.93 7.27 -2.94
C ASP A 122 14.06 6.24 -4.08
N GLY A 123 13.28 6.42 -5.15
CA GLY A 123 13.21 5.51 -6.30
C GLY A 123 12.49 4.18 -6.04
N ALA A 124 12.14 3.88 -4.79
CA ALA A 124 11.54 2.59 -4.44
C ALA A 124 10.08 2.47 -4.92
N SER A 125 9.71 1.25 -5.29
CA SER A 125 8.35 0.91 -5.71
C SER A 125 7.45 0.54 -4.51
N HIS A 126 6.29 -0.07 -4.78
CA HIS A 126 5.34 -0.47 -3.75
C HIS A 126 5.86 -1.65 -2.89
N ALA A 127 6.67 -2.53 -3.48
CA ALA A 127 7.10 -3.79 -2.87
C ALA A 127 8.28 -3.66 -1.88
N LEU A 128 8.25 -2.65 -1.00
CA LEU A 128 9.36 -2.34 -0.08
C LEU A 128 9.83 -3.51 0.80
N MET A 129 8.92 -4.40 1.21
CA MET A 129 9.31 -5.58 1.99
C MET A 129 10.24 -6.53 1.23
N VAL A 130 10.28 -6.43 -0.10
CA VAL A 130 11.12 -7.24 -0.99
C VAL A 130 12.34 -6.46 -1.46
N SER A 131 12.17 -5.21 -1.91
CA SER A 131 13.28 -4.40 -2.44
C SER A 131 14.13 -3.74 -1.36
N HIS A 132 13.51 -3.32 -0.25
CA HIS A 132 14.14 -2.57 0.85
C HIS A 132 13.82 -3.18 2.23
N PRO A 133 14.09 -4.49 2.45
CA PRO A 133 13.73 -5.15 3.70
C PRO A 133 14.47 -4.57 4.91
N GLY A 134 15.68 -4.03 4.73
CA GLY A 134 16.47 -3.46 5.82
C GLY A 134 15.82 -2.20 6.40
N GLU A 135 15.38 -1.29 5.54
CA GLU A 135 14.71 -0.04 5.91
C GLU A 135 13.36 -0.32 6.58
N VAL A 136 12.61 -1.31 6.06
CA VAL A 136 11.36 -1.77 6.67
C VAL A 136 11.62 -2.34 8.06
N THR A 137 12.56 -3.28 8.20
CA THR A 137 12.90 -3.89 9.50
C THR A 137 13.37 -2.83 10.51
N ALA A 138 14.24 -1.91 10.10
CA ALA A 138 14.73 -0.85 10.97
C ALA A 138 13.59 0.06 11.48
N LEU A 139 12.59 0.37 10.65
CA LEU A 139 11.43 1.13 11.12
C LEU A 139 10.56 0.33 12.09
N ILE A 140 10.38 -0.98 11.84
CA ILE A 140 9.65 -1.87 12.75
C ILE A 140 10.35 -1.94 14.12
N GLU A 141 11.68 -2.08 14.15
CA GLU A 141 12.45 -2.12 15.40
C GLU A 141 12.33 -0.81 16.19
N VAL A 142 12.36 0.33 15.51
CA VAL A 142 12.09 1.65 16.13
C VAL A 142 10.68 1.69 16.71
N ALA A 143 9.68 1.28 15.95
CA ALA A 143 8.28 1.29 16.40
C ALA A 143 8.06 0.35 17.60
N ALA A 144 8.70 -0.82 17.61
CA ALA A 144 8.59 -1.80 18.70
C ALA A 144 9.32 -1.36 19.97
N SER A 145 10.34 -0.51 19.84
CA SER A 145 11.14 0.00 20.97
C SER A 145 10.57 1.28 21.58
N ALA A 146 9.64 1.95 20.89
CA ALA A 146 8.93 3.11 21.41
C ALA A 146 7.90 2.65 22.45
N ARG A 147 8.31 2.68 23.72
CA ARG A 147 7.44 2.46 24.89
C ARG A 147 6.77 3.75 25.32
#